data_AF-A0A2K2TGT2-F1
#
_entry.id   AF-A0A2K2TGT2-F1
#
_cell.length_a   1.000
_cell.length_b   1.000
_cell.length_c   1.000
_cell.angle_alpha   90.00
_cell.angle_beta   90.00
_cell.angle_gamma   90.00
#
_symmetry.space_group_name_H-M   'P 1'
#
loop_
_entity.id
_entity.type
_entity.pdbx_description
1 polymer ?
#
loop_
_entity_poly.entity_id
_entity_poly.type
_entity_poly.pdbx_seq_one_letter_code
_entity_poly.pdbx_strand_id
1 'polypeptide(L)'
;MDPDRIHYYCEKVLGNLAFPSEPAMQDLRKTLRCYPSYNCEITKTATVLFLHRNTIKYRIKQCEKILGKTIKDPQTSLNIRLTLELSADENQADLLE
;
A
#
# COMPACT_ATOMS: atom_id res chain seq x y z
N MET A 1 10.68 19.09 1.57
CA MET A 1 11.40 18.03 0.82
C MET A 1 11.14 18.30 -0.64
N ASP A 2 12.09 18.02 -1.53
CA ASP A 2 11.92 18.18 -2.98
C ASP A 2 10.81 17.22 -3.48
N PRO A 3 9.68 17.72 -4.03
CA PRO A 3 8.54 16.89 -4.43
C PRO A 3 8.92 15.78 -5.40
N ASP A 4 9.81 16.07 -6.37
CA ASP A 4 10.24 15.10 -7.38
C ASP A 4 11.00 13.93 -6.75
N ARG A 5 11.77 14.20 -5.68
CA ARG A 5 12.47 13.15 -4.93
C ARG A 5 11.53 12.28 -4.11
N ILE A 6 10.45 12.84 -3.57
CA ILE A 6 9.43 12.07 -2.86
C ILE A 6 8.72 11.15 -3.84
N HIS A 7 8.26 11.70 -4.97
CA HIS A 7 7.56 10.94 -6.01
C HIS A 7 8.41 9.76 -6.48
N TYR A 8 9.66 10.03 -6.87
CA TYR A 8 10.62 8.99 -7.29
C TYR A 8 10.83 7.91 -6.21
N TYR A 9 10.92 8.30 -4.94
CA TYR A 9 11.08 7.35 -3.84
C TYR A 9 9.84 6.47 -3.64
N CYS A 10 8.65 7.05 -3.73
CA CYS A 10 7.38 6.32 -3.66
C CYS A 10 7.27 5.29 -4.78
N GLU A 11 7.58 5.66 -6.02
CA GLU A 11 7.60 4.72 -7.16
C GLU A 11 8.64 3.62 -6.97
N LYS A 12 9.83 3.96 -6.47
CA LYS A 12 10.89 2.98 -6.22
C LYS A 12 10.51 1.93 -5.17
N VAL A 13 9.72 2.32 -4.16
CA VAL A 13 9.33 1.42 -3.05
C VAL A 13 8.04 0.67 -3.35
N LEU A 14 7.02 1.35 -3.88
CA LEU A 14 5.69 0.80 -4.10
C LEU A 14 5.44 0.32 -5.52
N GLY A 15 6.31 0.64 -6.47
CA GLY A 15 6.11 0.36 -7.89
C GLY A 15 4.78 0.93 -8.38
N ASN A 16 4.04 0.13 -9.13
CA ASN A 16 2.72 0.50 -9.66
C ASN A 16 1.65 0.73 -8.57
N LEU A 17 1.94 0.45 -7.29
CA LEU A 17 1.05 0.75 -6.17
C LEU A 17 1.27 2.15 -5.58
N ALA A 18 2.25 2.92 -6.07
CA ALA A 18 2.50 4.28 -5.61
C ALA A 18 1.29 5.19 -5.92
N PHE A 19 0.92 5.27 -7.20
CA PHE A 19 -0.13 6.15 -7.73
C PHE A 19 -1.08 5.38 -8.67
N PRO A 20 -1.91 4.45 -8.13
CA PRO A 20 -2.75 3.61 -8.96
C PRO A 20 -4.00 4.34 -9.49
N SER A 21 -4.17 4.36 -10.81
CA SER A 21 -5.39 4.84 -11.47
C SER A 21 -6.48 3.77 -11.56
N GLU A 22 -6.10 2.49 -11.66
CA GLU A 22 -7.05 1.38 -11.82
C GLU A 22 -7.71 0.98 -10.48
N PRO A 23 -9.03 0.75 -10.45
CA PRO A 23 -9.74 0.35 -9.22
C PRO A 23 -9.16 -0.91 -8.55
N ALA A 24 -8.71 -1.89 -9.34
CA ALA A 24 -8.10 -3.10 -8.82
C ALA A 24 -6.78 -2.81 -8.07
N MET A 25 -5.96 -1.90 -8.60
CA MET A 25 -4.69 -1.51 -7.98
C MET A 25 -4.91 -0.62 -6.75
N GLN A 26 -5.93 0.24 -6.78
CA GLN A 26 -6.36 1.01 -5.60
C GLN A 26 -6.77 0.09 -4.46
N ASP A 27 -7.47 -1.00 -4.76
CA ASP A 27 -7.86 -2.02 -3.79
C ASP A 27 -6.67 -2.81 -3.20
N LEU A 28 -5.64 -3.06 -4.02
CA LEU A 28 -4.36 -3.60 -3.55
C LEU A 28 -3.65 -2.60 -2.63
N ARG A 29 -3.60 -1.31 -3.00
CA ARG A 29 -3.00 -0.25 -2.19
C ARG A 29 -3.71 -0.07 -0.85
N LYS A 30 -5.06 -0.10 -0.82
CA LYS A 30 -5.85 -0.10 0.42
C LYS A 30 -5.48 -1.29 1.33
N THR A 31 -5.34 -2.47 0.73
CA THR A 31 -4.92 -3.68 1.47
C THR A 31 -3.49 -3.53 2.00
N LEU A 32 -2.58 -2.96 1.20
CA LEU A 32 -1.20 -2.72 1.56
C LEU A 32 -1.06 -1.66 2.66
N ARG A 33 -1.97 -0.68 2.76
CA ARG A 33 -2.02 0.28 3.87
C ARG A 33 -2.51 -0.38 5.16
N CYS A 34 -3.55 -1.19 5.07
CA CYS A 34 -4.18 -1.82 6.23
C CYS A 34 -3.33 -2.97 6.80
N TYR A 35 -2.82 -3.87 5.96
CA TYR A 35 -2.18 -5.12 6.41
C TYR A 35 -0.99 -4.91 7.37
N PRO A 36 0.00 -4.05 7.07
CA PRO A 36 1.08 -3.75 7.99
C PRO A 36 0.55 -3.10 9.28
N SER A 37 -0.46 -2.22 9.18
CA SER A 37 -1.04 -1.49 10.32
C SER A 37 -1.66 -2.40 11.37
N TYR A 38 -2.08 -3.60 10.98
CA TYR A 38 -2.58 -4.65 11.88
C TYR A 38 -1.58 -5.81 12.02
N ASN A 39 -0.31 -5.49 12.27
CA ASN A 39 0.77 -6.44 12.55
C ASN A 39 0.91 -7.58 11.52
N CYS A 40 0.57 -7.31 10.25
CA CYS A 40 0.59 -8.31 9.20
C CYS A 40 -0.30 -9.54 9.51
N GLU A 41 -1.42 -9.33 10.21
CA GLU A 41 -2.41 -10.35 10.54
C GLU A 41 -3.58 -10.37 9.54
N ILE A 42 -3.67 -11.44 8.74
CA ILE A 42 -4.68 -11.59 7.68
C ILE A 42 -6.11 -11.46 8.23
N THR A 43 -6.41 -12.11 9.36
CA THR A 43 -7.77 -12.11 9.93
C THR A 43 -8.18 -10.71 10.40
N LYS A 44 -7.29 -9.97 11.06
CA LYS A 44 -7.59 -8.60 11.51
C LYS A 44 -7.79 -7.66 10.33
N THR A 45 -6.92 -7.74 9.33
CA THR A 45 -7.07 -6.97 8.08
C THR A 45 -8.37 -7.30 7.35
N ALA A 46 -8.77 -8.57 7.31
CA ALA A 46 -10.03 -9.02 6.72
C ALA A 46 -11.24 -8.41 7.43
N THR A 47 -11.25 -8.42 8.76
CA THR A 47 -12.31 -7.78 9.57
C THR A 47 -12.40 -6.29 9.30
N VAL A 48 -11.26 -5.57 9.31
CA VAL A 48 -11.23 -4.11 9.14
C VAL A 48 -11.65 -3.69 7.73
N LEU A 49 -11.27 -4.45 6.71
CA LEU A 49 -11.64 -4.16 5.32
C LEU A 49 -12.99 -4.75 4.91
N PHE A 50 -13.70 -5.45 5.80
CA PHE A 50 -14.93 -6.19 5.49
C PHE A 50 -14.79 -7.16 4.31
N LEU A 51 -13.62 -7.80 4.20
CA LEU A 51 -13.30 -8.74 3.13
C LEU A 51 -13.05 -10.12 3.71
N HIS A 52 -13.31 -11.16 2.92
CA HIS A 52 -12.96 -12.52 3.31
C HIS A 52 -11.43 -12.69 3.42
N ARG A 53 -10.97 -13.48 4.39
CA ARG A 53 -9.53 -13.77 4.61
C ARG A 53 -8.79 -14.26 3.36
N ASN A 54 -9.47 -15.02 2.49
CA ASN A 54 -8.87 -15.51 1.26
C ASN A 54 -8.61 -14.37 0.26
N THR A 55 -9.52 -13.39 0.19
CA THR A 55 -9.35 -12.20 -0.62
C THR A 55 -8.14 -11.41 -0.13
N ILE A 56 -8.00 -11.20 1.18
CA ILE A 56 -6.83 -10.54 1.78
C ILE A 56 -5.55 -11.30 1.46
N LYS A 57 -5.52 -12.62 1.67
CA LYS A 57 -4.37 -13.46 1.36
C LYS A 57 -3.97 -13.36 -0.12
N TYR A 58 -4.94 -13.35 -1.03
CA TYR A 58 -4.70 -13.15 -2.45
C TYR A 58 -4.11 -11.77 -2.74
N ARG A 59 -4.73 -10.71 -2.22
CA ARG A 59 -4.27 -9.33 -2.44
C ARG A 59 -2.85 -9.11 -1.90
N ILE A 60 -2.54 -9.62 -0.72
CA ILE A 60 -1.17 -9.57 -0.15
C ILE A 60 -0.16 -10.24 -1.09
N LYS A 61 -0.48 -11.43 -1.60
CA LYS A 61 0.40 -12.12 -2.58
C LYS A 61 0.59 -11.31 -3.86
N GLN A 62 -0.45 -10.64 -4.35
CA GLN A 62 -0.33 -9.76 -5.52
C GLN A 62 0.57 -8.55 -5.20
N CYS A 63 0.39 -7.92 -4.05
CA CYS A 63 1.26 -6.85 -3.61
C CYS A 63 2.73 -7.31 -3.52
N GLU A 64 3.02 -8.44 -2.87
CA GLU A 64 4.39 -8.97 -2.77
C GLU A 64 4.99 -9.30 -4.16
N LYS A 65 4.17 -9.78 -5.10
CA LYS A 65 4.59 -10.01 -6.49
C LYS A 65 4.97 -8.71 -7.20
N ILE A 66 4.18 -7.65 -7.02
CA ILE A 66 4.46 -6.33 -7.62
C ILE A 66 5.72 -5.72 -6.99
N LEU A 67 5.87 -5.82 -5.68
CA LEU A 67 6.98 -5.23 -4.92
C LEU A 67 8.28 -6.05 -5.03
N GLY A 68 8.19 -7.32 -5.44
CA GLY A 68 9.32 -8.26 -5.46
C GLY A 68 9.90 -8.58 -4.08
N LYS A 69 9.18 -8.25 -2.99
CA LYS A 69 9.62 -8.34 -1.59
C LYS A 69 8.47 -8.77 -0.70
N THR A 70 8.80 -9.36 0.46
CA THR A 70 7.78 -9.70 1.44
C THR A 70 7.40 -8.49 2.30
N ILE A 71 6.10 -8.29 2.51
CA ILE A 71 5.59 -7.16 3.31
C ILE A 71 5.88 -7.36 4.81
N LYS A 72 6.14 -8.60 5.22
CA LYS A 72 6.44 -8.95 6.62
C LYS A 72 7.86 -8.60 7.05
N ASP A 73 8.78 -8.39 6.11
CA ASP A 73 10.14 -7.98 6.42
C ASP A 73 10.10 -6.60 7.11
N PRO A 74 10.73 -6.42 8.28
CA PRO A 74 10.62 -5.19 9.05
C PRO A 74 11.01 -3.93 8.26
N GLN A 75 12.09 -4.01 7.48
CA GLN A 75 12.57 -2.88 6.68
C GLN A 75 11.59 -2.55 5.55
N THR A 76 11.10 -3.57 4.86
CA THR A 76 10.10 -3.43 3.80
C THR A 76 8.79 -2.87 4.36
N SER A 77 8.33 -3.37 5.50
CA SER A 77 7.11 -2.90 6.19
C SER A 77 7.21 -1.43 6.58
N LEU A 78 8.36 -1.00 7.12
CA LEU A 78 8.62 0.39 7.47
C LEU A 78 8.58 1.28 6.23
N ASN A 79 9.33 0.91 5.19
CA ASN A 79 9.40 1.69 3.95
C ASN A 79 8.03 1.84 3.30
N ILE A 80 7.24 0.77 3.25
CA ILE A 80 5.85 0.80 2.72
C ILE A 80 5.01 1.81 3.48
N ARG A 81 4.97 1.76 4.83
CA ARG A 81 4.16 2.69 5.63
C ARG A 81 4.57 4.14 5.39
N LEU A 82 5.87 4.40 5.37
CA LEU A 82 6.40 5.73 5.12
C LEU A 82 5.97 6.25 3.74
N THR A 83 6.17 5.45 2.70
CA THR A 83 5.84 5.88 1.32
C THR A 83 4.34 6.01 1.09
N LEU A 84 3.51 5.22 1.76
CA LEU A 84 2.05 5.36 1.70
C LEU A 84 1.57 6.65 2.37
N GLU A 85 2.28 7.14 3.39
CA GLU A 85 1.99 8.42 4.01
C GLU A 85 2.47 9.58 3.14
N LEU A 86 3.69 9.49 2.61
CA LEU A 86 4.24 10.51 1.70
C LEU A 86 3.43 10.66 0.40
N SER A 87 2.82 9.58 -0.09
CA SER A 87 1.94 9.58 -1.27
C SER A 87 0.45 9.71 -0.93
N ALA A 88 0.09 10.02 0.33
CA ALA A 88 -1.28 10.32 0.72
C ALA A 88 -1.63 11.80 0.47
N ASP A 89 -0.66 12.70 0.61
CA ASP A 89 -0.85 14.16 0.47
C ASP A 89 -1.26 14.58 -0.94
N GLU A 90 -0.87 13.82 -1.97
CA GLU A 90 -1.27 14.12 -3.36
C GLU A 90 -2.76 13.82 -3.64
N ASN A 91 -3.40 12.95 -2.86
CA ASN A 91 -4.82 12.60 -3.03
C ASN A 91 -5.79 13.57 -2.33
N GLN A 92 -5.31 14.51 -1.50
CA GLN A 92 -6.17 15.49 -0.83
C GLN A 92 -6.38 16.75 -1.68
N ALA A 93 -5.51 17.01 -2.66
CA ALA A 93 -5.64 18.15 -3.58
C ALA A 93 -6.86 18.02 -4.50
N ASP A 94 -7.24 16.80 -4.89
CA ASP A 94 -8.40 16.53 -5.75
C ASP A 94 -9.76 16.58 -5.01
N LEU A 95 -9.78 16.83 -3.69
CA LEU A 95 -11.02 16.95 -2.90
C LEU A 95 -11.35 18.40 -2.52
N LEU A 96 -10.60 19.38 -3.03
CA LEU A 96 -10.79 20.81 -2.79
C LEU A 96 -10.94 21.63 -4.10
N GLU A 97 -11.35 20.99 -5.20
CA GLU A 97 -11.91 21.68 -6.39
C GLU A 97 -13.41 21.44 -6.51
#